data_AF-A0A1H8J9X5-F1
#
_entry.id   AF-A0A1H8J9X5-F1
#
_cell.length_a   1.000
_cell.length_b   1.000
_cell.length_c   1.000
_cell.angle_alpha   90.00
_cell.angle_beta   90.00
_cell.angle_gamma   90.00
#
_symmetry.space_group_name_H-M   'P 1'
#
loop_
_entity.id
_entity.type
_entity.pdbx_description
1 polymer ?
#
loop_
_entity_poly.entity_id
_entity_poly.type
_entity_poly.pdbx_seq_one_letter_code
_entity_poly.pdbx_strand_id
1 'polypeptide(L)' 'MEVVFKGPIASHRFGGTFTMQKDMKELLSYLEQISHLIFKVEERRIIVEEKNNL' A
#
# COMPACT_ATOMS: atom_id res chain seq x y z
N MET A 1 10.42 -9.43 -2.52
CA MET A 1 9.94 -8.28 -1.73
C MET A 1 8.89 -8.83 -0.80
N GLU A 2 9.07 -8.66 0.51
CA GLU A 2 8.15 -9.17 1.54
C GLU A 2 7.09 -8.11 1.86
N VAL A 3 5.86 -8.51 2.17
CA VAL A 3 4.79 -7.60 2.60
C VAL A 3 4.45 -7.88 4.06
N VAL A 4 4.54 -6.86 4.90
CA VAL A 4 4.34 -6.96 6.35
C VAL A 4 3.16 -6.07 6.74
N PHE A 5 2.17 -6.65 7.42
CA PHE A 5 0.98 -5.95 7.91
C PHE A 5 1.19 -5.54 9.36
N LYS A 6 1.07 -4.25 9.68
CA LYS A 6 1.11 -3.73 11.05
C LYS A 6 -0.31 -3.52 11.56
N GLY A 7 -0.78 -4.49 12.34
CA GLY A 7 -2.10 -4.46 12.97
C GLY A 7 -3.19 -5.17 12.14
N PRO A 8 -4.43 -5.19 12.65
CA PRO A 8 -5.55 -5.76 11.93
C PRO A 8 -5.91 -4.84 10.76
N ILE A 9 -5.65 -5.30 9.55
CA ILE A 9 -6.01 -4.58 8.32
C ILE A 9 -7.22 -5.28 7.71
N ALA A 10 -8.31 -4.53 7.54
CA ALA A 10 -9.49 -5.04 6.87
C ALA A 10 -9.17 -5.39 5.41
N SER A 11 -9.79 -6.44 4.89
CA SER A 11 -9.64 -6.80 3.47
C SER A 11 -10.18 -5.68 2.58
N HIS A 12 -9.29 -4.98 1.89
CA HIS A 12 -9.65 -3.91 0.95
C HIS A 12 -9.48 -4.40 -0.49
N ARG A 13 -10.48 -4.14 -1.34
CA ARG A 13 -10.39 -4.43 -2.77
C ARG A 13 -10.11 -3.15 -3.53
N PHE A 14 -9.04 -3.16 -4.31
CA PHE A 14 -8.67 -2.04 -5.17
C PHE A 14 -9.11 -2.34 -6.60
N GLY A 15 -9.74 -1.37 -7.24
CA GLY A 15 -10.06 -1.41 -8.67
C GLY A 15 -9.09 -0.54 -9.46
N GLY A 16 -8.80 -0.94 -10.70
CA GLY A 16 -7.99 -0.16 -11.64
C GLY A 16 -7.10 -1.02 -12.54
N THR A 17 -6.47 -0.37 -13.52
CA THR A 17 -5.50 -1.01 -14.41
C THR A 17 -4.10 -0.56 -14.02
N PHE A 18 -3.28 -1.50 -13.57
CA PHE A 18 -1.85 -1.26 -13.32
C PHE A 18 -1.02 -1.83 -14.49
N THR A 19 -0.23 -0.99 -15.13
CA THR A 19 0.74 -1.41 -16.15
C THR A 19 2.09 -1.62 -15.48
N MET A 20 2.75 -2.75 -15.76
CA MET A 20 4.06 -3.10 -15.17
C MET A 20 5.19 -2.08 -15.47
N GLN A 21 4.97 -1.16 -16.40
CA GLN A 21 5.91 -0.06 -16.69
C GLN A 21 5.93 1.03 -15.62
N LYS A 22 4.92 1.10 -14.75
CA LYS A 22 4.86 2.09 -13.66
C LYS A 22 5.73 1.67 -12.48
N ASP A 23 6.37 2.65 -11.84
CA ASP A 23 7.21 2.42 -10.66
C ASP A 23 6.34 1.89 -9.50
N MET A 24 6.87 0.93 -8.73
CA MET A 24 6.25 0.44 -7.50
C MET A 24 5.88 1.59 -6.55
N LYS A 25 6.70 2.64 -6.48
CA LYS A 25 6.42 3.83 -5.67
C LYS A 25 5.16 4.55 -6.13
N GLU A 26 4.93 4.65 -7.44
CA GLU A 26 3.74 5.27 -8.01
C GLU A 26 2.49 4.43 -7.70
N LEU A 27 2.60 3.10 -7.80
CA LEU A 27 1.51 2.20 -7.40
C LEU A 27 1.14 2.40 -5.93
N LEU A 28 2.12 2.33 -5.03
CA LEU A 28 1.89 2.46 -3.60
C LEU A 28 1.30 3.84 -3.27
N SER A 29 1.83 4.91 -3.85
CA SER A 29 1.30 6.27 -3.70
C SER A 29 -0.16 6.36 -4.18
N TYR A 30 -0.49 5.73 -5.30
CA TYR A 30 -1.86 5.68 -5.80
C TYR A 30 -2.79 4.92 -4.85
N LEU A 31 -2.37 3.75 -4.35
CA LEU A 31 -3.15 2.96 -3.39
C LEU A 31 -3.37 3.71 -2.07
N GLU A 32 -2.37 4.48 -1.60
CA GLU A 32 -2.53 5.39 -0.47
C GLU A 32 -3.58 6.46 -0.73
N GLN A 33 -3.63 7.04 -1.92
CA GLN A 33 -4.61 8.10 -2.23
C GLN A 33 -6.05 7.59 -2.23
N ILE A 34 -6.29 6.36 -2.69
CA ILE A 34 -7.64 5.79 -2.83
C ILE A 34 -8.09 4.94 -1.64
N SER A 35 -7.28 4.84 -0.58
CA SER A 35 -7.62 4.07 0.62
C SER A 35 -7.20 4.72 1.93
N HIS A 36 -7.62 4.10 3.01
CA HIS A 36 -7.19 4.42 4.37
C HIS A 36 -5.91 3.67 4.77
N LEU A 37 -5.10 3.20 3.81
CA LEU A 37 -3.84 2.52 4.09
C LEU A 37 -2.64 3.43 3.82
N ILE A 38 -1.55 3.19 4.54
CA ILE A 38 -0.22 3.76 4.34
C ILE A 38 0.70 2.60 3.95
N PHE A 39 1.58 2.84 2.98
CA PHE A 39 2.56 1.89 2.48
C PHE A 39 3.97 2.47 2.61
N LYS A 40 4.79 1.87 3.49
CA LYS A 40 6.21 2.24 3.67
C LYS A 40 7.12 1.22 3.02
N VAL A 41 8.05 1.67 2.18
CA VAL A 41 9.05 0.81 1.55
C VAL A 41 10.35 0.87 2.35
N GLU A 42 10.79 -0.27 2.88
CA GLU A 42 12.05 -0.41 3.62
C GLU A 42 12.88 -1.52 2.98
N GLU A 43 13.98 -1.17 2.31
CA GLU A 43 14.91 -2.09 1.62
C GLU A 43 14.22 -3.15 0.74
N ARG A 44 13.83 -4.29 1.33
CA ARG A 44 13.21 -5.45 0.68
C ARG A 44 11.79 -5.74 1.17
N ARG A 45 11.19 -4.82 1.92
CA ARG A 45 9.89 -4.97 2.57
C ARG A 45 8.95 -3.81 2.24
N ILE A 46 7.67 -4.13 2.14
CA ILE A 46 6.57 -3.16 2.14
C ILE A 46 5.83 -3.34 3.45
N ILE A 47 5.74 -2.28 4.24
CA ILE A 47 4.97 -2.24 5.48
C ILE A 47 3.62 -1.58 5.17
N VAL A 48 2.53 -2.25 5.54
CA VAL A 48 1.15 -1.76 5.37
C VAL A 48 0.57 -1.47 6.75
N GLU A 49 -0.02 -0.30 6.94
CA GLU A 49 -0.70 0.13 8.17
C GLU A 49 -1.97 0.94 7.84
N GLU A 50 -2.97 0.94 8.73
CA GLU A 50 -4.12 1.84 8.58
C GLU A 50 -3.73 3.29 8.91
N LYS A 51 -4.28 4.24 8.16
CA LYS A 51 -4.28 5.66 8.49
C LYS A 51 -5.15 5.82 9.74
N ASN A 52 -4.52 5.87 10.91
CA ASN A 52 -5.22 6.27 12.12
C ASN A 52 -5.75 7.70 11.92
N ASN A 53 -7.08 7.86 11.94
CA ASN A 53 -7.70 9.16 12.09
C ASN A 53 -7.30 9.70 13.48
N LEU A 54 -6.34 10.63 13.52
CA LEU A 54 -6.19 11.55 14.64
C LEU A 54 -7.35 12.54 14.63
#